data_AF-A0A951P5L6-F1
#
_entry.id   AF-A0A951P5L6-F1
#
_cell.length_a   1.000
_cell.length_b   1.000
_cell.length_c   1.000
_cell.angle_alpha   90.00
_cell.angle_beta   90.00
_cell.angle_gamma   90.00
#
_symmetry.space_group_name_H-M   'P 1'
#
loop_
_entity.id
_entity.type
_entity.pdbx_description
1 polymer ?
#
loop_
_entity_poly.entity_id
_entity_poly.type
_entity_poly.pdbx_seq_one_letter_code
_entity_poly.pdbx_strand_id
1 'polypeptide(L)'
;MKLLLGITCILLTATPVFAQTALIDSATGNVLLKRRTWSDFLPTGINTALDEQDQIRVTNGSRVRVTCPNHRNPSWTSEQPTGVRRLCGGWGLVKSRGTQAAAVLGGADASIPYLLSPRHTLLLSNTPTFRWNAVPEAKQYTIQLKSPKGIIWETNTQATQISFAGTPTLQSGVAYSLIVKASNGKSSDQDGTANQRSTDLDFRILRPSEAETVKAEVAAIVQSSTTPEVIALRLANYYGNYVLPNSAIQAYGLSDPLFETYSLTTDGINILEAQLKQGKASSILHRALGNLYWQIGLVQPAISHYTQALSLIRSSQDLEEWTLAHYTLGQIYTATNSTTNALNAYQQARIGFLFLGDTQRAGALERRIDKLKKE
;
A
#
# COMPACT_ATOMS: atom_id res chain seq x y z
N MET A 1 -24.35 -9.27 -56.05
CA MET A 1 -23.24 -9.40 -55.10
C MET A 1 -23.00 -8.03 -54.46
N LYS A 2 -23.68 -7.70 -53.36
CA LYS A 2 -23.49 -6.45 -52.60
C LYS A 2 -22.81 -6.81 -51.29
N LEU A 3 -21.57 -6.38 -51.12
CA LEU A 3 -20.77 -6.55 -49.91
C LEU A 3 -21.42 -5.80 -48.75
N LEU A 4 -21.80 -6.50 -47.68
CA LEU A 4 -22.01 -5.91 -46.37
C LEU A 4 -20.64 -5.63 -45.74
N LEU A 5 -20.26 -4.36 -45.64
CA LEU A 5 -19.18 -3.95 -44.73
C LEU A 5 -19.74 -3.94 -43.31
N GLY A 6 -19.40 -4.97 -42.53
CA GLY A 6 -19.55 -4.97 -41.08
C GLY A 6 -18.60 -3.95 -40.48
N ILE A 7 -19.16 -2.89 -39.90
CA ILE A 7 -18.42 -1.93 -39.09
C ILE A 7 -18.17 -2.61 -37.74
N THR A 8 -16.98 -3.19 -37.57
CA THR A 8 -16.48 -3.66 -36.28
C THR A 8 -16.24 -2.42 -35.42
N CYS A 9 -17.21 -2.08 -34.58
CA CYS A 9 -17.06 -1.04 -33.57
C CYS A 9 -16.06 -1.54 -32.53
N ILE A 10 -14.78 -1.18 -32.71
CA ILE A 10 -13.76 -1.35 -31.68
C ILE A 10 -14.14 -0.37 -30.56
N LEU A 11 -14.89 -0.87 -29.58
CA LEU A 11 -15.04 -0.18 -28.30
C LEU A 11 -13.63 -0.05 -27.72
N LEU A 12 -13.02 1.13 -27.86
CA LEU A 12 -11.92 1.56 -27.02
C LEU A 12 -12.47 1.61 -25.59
N THR A 13 -12.43 0.48 -24.89
CA THR A 13 -12.56 0.49 -23.44
C THR A 13 -11.39 1.30 -22.94
N ALA A 14 -11.65 2.49 -22.43
CA ALA A 14 -10.65 3.29 -21.74
C ALA A 14 -9.97 2.37 -20.71
N THR A 15 -8.70 2.06 -20.95
CA THR A 15 -7.90 1.28 -20.02
C THR A 15 -7.99 1.99 -18.68
N PRO A 16 -8.30 1.27 -17.58
CA PRO A 16 -8.31 1.90 -16.27
C PRO A 16 -6.99 2.64 -16.09
N VAL A 17 -7.05 3.86 -15.58
CA VAL A 17 -5.86 4.66 -15.27
C VAL A 17 -5.16 3.93 -14.13
N PHE A 18 -4.24 3.04 -14.47
CA PHE A 18 -3.49 2.29 -13.46
C PHE A 18 -2.53 3.24 -12.77
N ALA A 19 -2.80 3.50 -11.49
CA ALA A 19 -2.01 4.35 -10.63
C ALA A 19 -0.72 3.63 -10.22
N GLN A 20 0.23 3.51 -11.15
CA GLN A 20 1.58 3.03 -10.89
C GLN A 20 2.58 4.17 -10.92
N THR A 21 3.62 4.05 -10.10
CA THR A 21 4.80 4.92 -10.16
C THR A 21 5.93 4.23 -10.91
N ALA A 22 6.81 5.02 -11.54
CA ALA A 22 8.07 4.48 -12.04
C ALA A 22 8.97 4.07 -10.86
N LEU A 23 9.97 3.22 -11.11
CA LEU A 23 10.87 2.74 -10.06
C LEU A 23 12.27 2.49 -10.63
N ILE A 24 13.32 2.76 -9.83
CA ILE A 24 14.70 2.40 -10.19
C ILE A 24 14.86 0.88 -10.07
N ASP A 25 14.92 0.20 -11.20
CA ASP A 25 14.99 -1.26 -11.28
C ASP A 25 16.41 -1.78 -11.03
N SER A 26 17.42 -1.13 -11.61
CA SER A 26 18.82 -1.45 -11.36
C SER A 26 19.73 -0.24 -11.60
N ALA A 27 20.89 -0.26 -10.96
CA ALA A 27 21.91 0.78 -11.12
C ALA A 27 23.31 0.18 -11.05
N THR A 28 24.21 0.71 -11.88
CA THR A 28 25.66 0.49 -11.76
C THR A 28 26.31 1.84 -11.51
N GLY A 29 27.01 1.98 -10.39
CA GLY A 29 27.56 3.26 -9.93
C GLY A 29 26.51 4.15 -9.26
N ASN A 30 26.75 5.46 -9.23
CA ASN A 30 25.95 6.40 -8.45
C ASN A 30 24.80 6.99 -9.27
N VAL A 31 23.60 6.91 -8.71
CA VAL A 31 22.39 7.56 -9.23
C VAL A 31 22.03 8.73 -8.32
N LEU A 32 21.65 9.83 -8.95
CA LEU A 32 21.23 11.04 -8.27
C LEU A 32 19.80 11.37 -8.67
N LEU A 33 18.96 11.62 -7.68
CA LEU A 33 17.55 12.00 -7.81
C LEU A 33 17.37 13.43 -7.35
N LYS A 34 16.58 14.19 -8.09
CA LYS A 34 16.02 15.47 -7.66
C LYS A 34 14.51 15.40 -7.78
N ARG A 35 13.83 15.40 -6.63
CA ARG A 35 12.37 15.59 -6.58
C ARG A 35 12.02 17.02 -6.99
N ARG A 36 10.79 17.23 -7.46
CA ARG A 36 10.28 18.57 -7.85
C ARG A 36 10.51 19.66 -6.78
N THR A 37 10.35 19.30 -5.51
CA THR A 37 10.44 20.22 -4.36
C THR A 37 11.83 20.35 -3.76
N TRP A 38 12.80 19.52 -4.18
CA TRP A 38 14.16 19.54 -3.65
C TRP A 38 14.99 20.64 -4.29
N SER A 39 15.90 21.23 -3.52
CA SER A 39 16.85 22.22 -4.04
C SER A 39 17.87 21.56 -4.98
N ASP A 40 18.35 20.37 -4.63
CA ASP A 40 19.51 19.72 -5.23
C ASP A 40 19.30 18.25 -5.58
N PHE A 41 20.26 17.71 -6.33
CA PHE A 41 20.36 16.29 -6.63
C PHE A 41 21.00 15.55 -5.45
N LEU A 42 20.34 14.52 -4.95
CA LEU A 42 20.81 13.70 -3.84
C LEU A 42 21.02 12.24 -4.26
N PRO A 43 21.97 11.53 -3.64
CA PRO A 43 22.16 10.09 -3.86
C PRO A 43 20.87 9.31 -3.66
N THR A 44 20.61 8.36 -4.54
CA THR A 44 19.48 7.45 -4.44
C THR A 44 19.89 6.03 -4.85
N GLY A 45 19.08 5.05 -4.47
CA GLY A 45 19.37 3.64 -4.66
C GLY A 45 18.42 2.95 -5.63
N ILE A 46 18.66 1.65 -5.80
CA ILE A 46 17.68 0.76 -6.43
C ILE A 46 16.40 0.72 -5.58
N ASN A 47 15.29 0.33 -6.19
CA ASN A 47 13.96 0.23 -5.58
C ASN A 47 13.30 1.57 -5.20
N THR A 48 13.97 2.71 -5.38
CA THR A 48 13.37 4.02 -5.17
C THR A 48 12.23 4.27 -6.17
N ALA A 49 11.05 4.58 -5.65
CA ALA A 49 9.90 5.00 -6.44
C ALA A 49 10.10 6.43 -6.96
N LEU A 50 9.73 6.65 -8.22
CA LEU A 50 9.93 7.89 -8.96
C LEU A 50 8.58 8.51 -9.33
N ASP A 51 8.47 9.82 -9.12
CA ASP A 51 7.34 10.63 -9.53
C ASP A 51 7.54 11.17 -10.95
N GLU A 52 6.44 11.49 -11.64
CA GLU A 52 6.48 11.96 -13.03
C GLU A 52 7.36 13.22 -13.21
N GLN A 53 7.41 14.08 -12.20
CA GLN A 53 8.09 15.37 -12.22
C GLN A 53 9.53 15.31 -11.71
N ASP A 54 10.01 14.12 -11.36
CA ASP A 54 11.37 13.94 -10.88
C ASP A 54 12.38 14.09 -12.02
N GLN A 55 13.62 14.38 -11.64
CA GLN A 55 14.77 14.34 -12.52
C GLN A 55 15.80 13.35 -11.98
N ILE A 56 16.42 12.61 -12.88
CA ILE A 56 17.52 11.71 -12.56
C ILE A 56 18.75 12.04 -13.40
N ARG A 57 19.92 11.77 -12.82
CA ARG A 57 21.20 11.74 -13.52
C ARG A 57 22.10 10.69 -12.88
N VAL A 58 23.18 10.34 -13.56
CA VAL A 58 24.17 9.40 -13.02
C VAL A 58 25.56 10.05 -13.04
N THR A 59 26.54 9.50 -12.34
CA THR A 59 27.93 9.96 -12.45
C THR A 59 28.62 9.36 -13.67
N ASN A 60 29.78 9.89 -14.06
CA ASN A 60 30.60 9.31 -15.15
C ASN A 60 30.80 7.79 -14.97
N GLY A 61 30.62 7.03 -16.06
CA GLY A 61 30.71 5.57 -16.09
C GLY A 61 29.53 4.82 -15.46
N SER A 62 28.54 5.52 -14.90
CA SER A 62 27.37 4.90 -14.26
C SER A 62 26.21 4.68 -15.23
N ARG A 63 25.25 3.85 -14.83
CA ARG A 63 24.01 3.56 -15.56
C ARG A 63 22.88 3.34 -14.58
N VAL A 64 21.69 3.82 -14.92
CA VAL A 64 20.44 3.52 -14.22
C VAL A 64 19.44 2.92 -15.19
N ARG A 65 18.69 1.92 -14.76
CA ARG A 65 17.53 1.38 -15.45
C ARG A 65 16.28 1.70 -14.64
N VAL A 66 15.27 2.24 -15.31
CA VAL A 66 13.99 2.59 -14.70
C VAL A 66 12.95 1.68 -15.30
N THR A 67 12.09 1.10 -14.46
CA THR A 67 10.88 0.41 -14.91
C THR A 67 9.70 1.36 -14.80
N CYS A 68 8.96 1.49 -15.90
CA CYS A 68 7.93 2.52 -16.07
C CYS A 68 6.52 1.94 -15.96
N PRO A 69 5.51 2.76 -15.62
CA PRO A 69 4.10 2.33 -15.58
C PRO A 69 3.55 1.74 -16.88
N ASN A 70 4.14 2.08 -18.03
CA ASN A 70 3.79 1.48 -19.33
C ASN A 70 4.65 0.25 -19.67
N HIS A 71 5.27 -0.38 -18.67
CA HIS A 71 6.09 -1.59 -18.79
C HIS A 71 7.37 -1.44 -19.61
N ARG A 72 7.74 -0.22 -20.03
CA ARG A 72 9.04 0.04 -20.66
C ARG A 72 10.13 0.12 -19.60
N ASN A 73 11.34 -0.27 -19.98
CA ASN A 73 12.49 -0.31 -19.08
C ASN A 73 13.69 0.51 -19.61
N PRO A 74 13.54 1.84 -19.83
CA PRO A 74 14.60 2.68 -20.35
C PRO A 74 15.83 2.69 -19.43
N SER A 75 17.00 2.93 -20.04
CA SER A 75 18.25 3.15 -19.32
C SER A 75 18.78 4.56 -19.57
N TRP A 76 19.50 5.09 -18.59
CA TRP A 76 20.17 6.39 -18.66
C TRP A 76 21.62 6.28 -18.19
N THR A 77 22.54 6.91 -18.92
CA THR A 77 23.99 6.84 -18.69
C THR A 77 24.68 8.21 -18.70
N SER A 78 23.92 9.30 -18.72
CA SER A 78 24.46 10.66 -18.86
C SER A 78 24.49 11.41 -17.53
N GLU A 79 25.54 12.20 -17.34
CA GLU A 79 25.68 13.13 -16.22
C GLU A 79 24.76 14.36 -16.33
N GLN A 80 24.20 14.58 -17.53
CA GLN A 80 23.16 15.57 -17.73
C GLN A 80 21.83 15.07 -17.17
N PRO A 81 21.07 15.92 -16.45
CA PRO A 81 19.74 15.56 -15.98
C PRO A 81 18.76 15.18 -17.08
N THR A 82 17.90 14.20 -16.80
CA THR A 82 16.69 13.92 -17.58
C THR A 82 15.48 13.83 -16.67
N GLY A 83 14.33 14.31 -17.15
CA GLY A 83 13.06 14.14 -16.44
C GLY A 83 12.52 12.72 -16.56
N VAL A 84 11.92 12.19 -15.50
CA VAL A 84 11.35 10.83 -15.50
C VAL A 84 10.17 10.74 -16.48
N ARG A 85 9.33 11.78 -16.61
CA ARG A 85 8.30 11.86 -17.68
C ARG A 85 8.87 11.67 -19.08
N ARG A 86 10.07 12.18 -19.36
CA ARG A 86 10.72 12.03 -20.67
C ARG A 86 11.15 10.58 -20.90
N LEU A 87 11.68 9.92 -19.87
CA LEU A 87 12.13 8.54 -19.94
C LEU A 87 10.95 7.56 -20.07
N CYS A 88 9.95 7.73 -19.22
CA CYS A 88 8.86 6.79 -19.09
C CYS A 88 7.63 7.14 -19.95
N GLY A 89 7.56 8.32 -20.55
CA GLY A 89 6.31 8.88 -21.07
C GLY A 89 5.47 9.46 -19.92
N GLY A 90 4.40 10.18 -20.21
CA GLY A 90 3.48 10.64 -19.18
C GLY A 90 2.59 9.49 -18.70
N TRP A 91 2.47 9.33 -17.39
CA TRP A 91 1.41 8.56 -16.75
C TRP A 91 0.68 9.55 -15.84
N GLY A 92 -0.64 9.68 -16.01
CA GLY A 92 -1.43 10.69 -15.31
C GLY A 92 -1.15 10.69 -13.80
N LEU A 93 -1.43 11.82 -13.14
CA LEU A 93 -1.17 11.98 -11.70
C LEU A 93 -1.76 10.80 -10.93
N VAL A 94 -0.89 10.01 -10.31
CA VAL A 94 -1.30 9.05 -9.30
C VAL A 94 -1.92 9.86 -8.17
N LYS A 95 -3.24 9.80 -8.03
CA LYS A 95 -3.88 10.24 -6.80
C LYS A 95 -3.44 9.28 -5.72
N SER A 96 -2.34 9.61 -5.03
CA SER A 96 -1.97 8.93 -3.79
C SER A 96 -3.20 8.99 -2.88
N ARG A 97 -3.70 7.83 -2.44
CA ARG A 97 -4.93 7.76 -1.64
C ARG A 97 -4.81 8.41 -0.25
N GLY A 98 -3.63 8.91 0.09
CA GLY A 98 -3.31 9.23 1.46
C GLY A 98 -3.56 8.01 2.34
N THR A 99 -3.75 8.24 3.63
CA THR A 99 -4.17 7.20 4.55
C THR A 99 -5.68 7.25 4.75
N GLN A 100 -6.33 6.10 4.69
CA GLN A 100 -7.73 5.95 5.10
C GLN A 100 -7.84 5.64 6.59
N ALA A 101 -6.70 5.52 7.28
CA ALA A 101 -6.60 5.00 8.63
C ALA A 101 -7.62 5.60 9.57
N ALA A 102 -7.82 6.92 9.57
CA ALA A 102 -8.74 7.60 10.48
C ALA A 102 -10.14 6.97 10.49
N ALA A 103 -10.60 6.49 9.35
CA ALA A 103 -11.88 5.84 9.15
C ALA A 103 -11.77 4.32 9.04
N VAL A 104 -10.69 3.67 9.51
CA VAL A 104 -10.56 2.21 9.67
C VAL A 104 -9.62 1.81 10.83
N LEU A 105 -9.32 2.75 11.74
CA LEU A 105 -8.29 2.62 12.78
C LEU A 105 -8.55 1.41 13.66
N GLY A 106 -7.49 0.65 13.95
CA GLY A 106 -7.49 -0.46 14.89
C GLY A 106 -6.10 -1.09 14.99
N GLY A 107 -6.03 -2.32 15.47
CA GLY A 107 -4.76 -3.02 15.67
C GLY A 107 -3.85 -2.32 16.68
N ALA A 108 -4.42 -1.59 17.64
CA ALA A 108 -3.70 -0.86 18.67
C ALA A 108 -3.53 -1.69 19.96
N ASP A 109 -4.52 -2.50 20.30
CA ASP A 109 -4.56 -3.33 21.52
C ASP A 109 -4.28 -4.80 21.18
N ALA A 110 -3.12 -5.30 21.60
CA ALA A 110 -2.72 -6.69 21.38
C ALA A 110 -3.53 -7.72 22.21
N SER A 111 -4.34 -7.27 23.18
CA SER A 111 -5.27 -8.12 23.92
C SER A 111 -6.56 -8.43 23.16
N ILE A 112 -6.77 -7.81 22.01
CA ILE A 112 -7.92 -8.02 21.12
C ILE A 112 -7.45 -8.81 19.90
N PRO A 113 -8.19 -9.83 19.42
CA PRO A 113 -7.83 -10.57 18.21
C PRO A 113 -8.25 -9.78 16.96
N TYR A 114 -7.66 -8.60 16.76
CA TYR A 114 -7.93 -7.75 15.62
C TYR A 114 -7.53 -8.39 14.28
N LEU A 115 -8.31 -8.11 13.25
CA LEU A 115 -8.10 -8.65 11.91
C LEU A 115 -6.85 -8.04 11.27
N LEU A 116 -5.93 -8.90 10.85
CA LEU A 116 -4.78 -8.55 10.00
C LEU A 116 -5.16 -8.61 8.52
N SER A 117 -5.97 -9.60 8.14
CA SER A 117 -6.46 -9.75 6.77
C SER A 117 -7.61 -10.77 6.71
N PRO A 118 -8.55 -10.62 5.77
CA PRO A 118 -8.87 -9.41 5.03
C PRO A 118 -9.42 -8.31 5.94
N ARG A 119 -9.15 -7.05 5.62
CA ARG A 119 -9.63 -5.87 6.36
C ARG A 119 -9.76 -4.71 5.38
N HIS A 120 -10.98 -4.21 5.17
CA HIS A 120 -11.28 -3.07 4.28
C HIS A 120 -10.58 -3.17 2.91
N THR A 121 -10.87 -4.24 2.17
CA THR A 121 -10.08 -4.63 0.99
C THR A 121 -10.92 -5.32 -0.08
N LEU A 122 -10.46 -5.20 -1.32
CA LEU A 122 -10.87 -6.09 -2.41
C LEU A 122 -9.96 -7.32 -2.40
N LEU A 123 -10.43 -8.42 -2.96
CA LEU A 123 -9.67 -9.66 -3.09
C LEU A 123 -9.83 -10.27 -4.48
N LEU A 124 -8.75 -10.86 -4.99
CA LEU A 124 -8.76 -11.65 -6.22
C LEU A 124 -9.31 -13.07 -6.05
N SER A 125 -9.13 -13.65 -4.85
CA SER A 125 -9.49 -15.04 -4.54
C SER A 125 -10.76 -15.13 -3.71
N ASN A 126 -11.62 -16.10 -4.04
CA ASN A 126 -12.80 -16.47 -3.24
C ASN A 126 -12.48 -17.47 -2.11
N THR A 127 -11.22 -17.85 -1.94
CA THR A 127 -10.70 -18.69 -0.84
C THR A 127 -9.66 -17.92 -0.02
N PRO A 128 -10.03 -16.80 0.62
CA PRO A 128 -9.08 -15.98 1.38
C PRO A 128 -8.50 -16.71 2.59
N THR A 129 -7.30 -16.31 2.98
CA THR A 129 -6.75 -16.64 4.29
C THR A 129 -7.14 -15.56 5.29
N PHE A 130 -7.85 -15.96 6.34
CA PHE A 130 -8.17 -15.11 7.48
C PHE A 130 -7.00 -15.12 8.45
N ARG A 131 -6.57 -13.95 8.92
CA ARG A 131 -5.45 -13.76 9.84
C ARG A 131 -5.81 -12.70 10.88
N TRP A 132 -5.40 -12.95 12.13
CA TRP A 132 -5.54 -12.03 13.26
C TRP A 132 -4.29 -12.07 14.12
N ASN A 133 -4.11 -11.09 15.01
CA ASN A 133 -3.02 -11.16 15.98
C ASN A 133 -3.31 -12.20 17.06
N ALA A 134 -2.24 -12.79 17.61
CA ALA A 134 -2.35 -13.60 18.81
C ALA A 134 -2.78 -12.73 20.00
N VAL A 135 -3.63 -13.29 20.86
CA VAL A 135 -4.06 -12.68 22.11
C VAL A 135 -3.44 -13.45 23.29
N PRO A 136 -2.92 -12.76 24.32
CA PRO A 136 -2.43 -13.42 25.53
C PRO A 136 -3.48 -14.35 26.15
N GLU A 137 -3.03 -15.53 26.58
CA GLU A 137 -3.85 -16.55 27.27
C GLU A 137 -4.98 -17.19 26.44
N ALA A 138 -5.19 -16.76 25.19
CA ALA A 138 -6.13 -17.38 24.28
C ALA A 138 -5.58 -18.69 23.74
N LYS A 139 -6.27 -19.81 23.99
CA LYS A 139 -5.90 -21.15 23.51
C LYS A 139 -6.63 -21.56 22.24
N GLN A 140 -7.75 -20.90 21.96
CA GLN A 140 -8.62 -21.20 20.84
C GLN A 140 -9.32 -19.92 20.38
N TYR A 141 -9.66 -19.90 19.10
CA TYR A 141 -10.40 -18.85 18.45
C TYR A 141 -11.63 -19.44 17.74
N THR A 142 -12.77 -18.76 17.86
CA THR A 142 -13.97 -18.98 17.05
C THR A 142 -14.02 -17.91 15.97
N ILE A 143 -14.15 -18.32 14.72
CA ILE A 143 -14.17 -17.43 13.56
C ILE A 143 -15.55 -17.51 12.94
N GLN A 144 -16.20 -16.36 12.79
CA GLN A 144 -17.51 -16.24 12.16
C GLN A 144 -17.39 -15.35 10.92
N LEU A 145 -17.73 -15.90 9.77
CA LEU A 145 -17.84 -15.16 8.52
C LEU A 145 -19.29 -14.72 8.31
N LYS A 146 -19.47 -13.42 8.08
CA LYS A 146 -20.77 -12.78 7.92
C LYS A 146 -20.93 -12.25 6.51
N SER A 147 -22.13 -12.41 5.98
CA SER A 147 -22.65 -11.68 4.83
C SER A 147 -23.66 -10.63 5.31
N PRO A 148 -24.22 -9.77 4.43
CA PRO A 148 -25.30 -8.88 4.80
C PRO A 148 -26.56 -9.62 5.32
N LYS A 149 -26.68 -10.93 5.04
CA LYS A 149 -27.79 -11.79 5.49
C LYS A 149 -27.54 -12.48 6.83
N GLY A 150 -26.37 -12.29 7.46
CA GLY A 150 -26.00 -12.92 8.72
C GLY A 150 -24.77 -13.83 8.61
N ILE A 151 -24.55 -14.65 9.64
CA ILE A 151 -23.43 -15.61 9.70
C ILE A 151 -23.67 -16.71 8.67
N ILE A 152 -22.67 -16.95 7.82
CA ILE A 152 -22.73 -17.95 6.74
C ILE A 152 -21.72 -19.08 6.93
N TRP A 153 -20.75 -18.90 7.81
CA TRP A 153 -19.73 -19.92 8.13
C TRP A 153 -19.13 -19.64 9.50
N GLU A 154 -18.86 -20.71 10.23
CA GLU A 154 -18.26 -20.67 11.55
C GLU A 154 -17.31 -21.85 11.72
N THR A 155 -16.19 -21.62 12.41
CA THR A 155 -15.27 -22.71 12.80
C THR A 155 -14.44 -22.32 14.02
N ASN A 156 -13.71 -23.30 14.56
CA ASN A 156 -12.77 -23.09 15.63
C ASN A 156 -11.35 -23.51 15.23
N THR A 157 -10.34 -22.81 15.73
CA THR A 157 -8.92 -23.16 15.52
C THR A 157 -8.06 -22.68 16.68
N GLN A 158 -6.89 -23.29 16.87
CA GLN A 158 -5.87 -22.82 17.81
C GLN A 158 -4.85 -21.90 17.14
N ALA A 159 -4.80 -21.89 15.80
CA ALA A 159 -3.91 -21.03 15.03
C ALA A 159 -4.42 -19.58 15.00
N THR A 160 -3.56 -18.65 14.60
CA THR A 160 -3.92 -17.24 14.34
C THR A 160 -4.25 -16.96 12.88
N GLN A 161 -4.40 -18.02 12.09
CA GLN A 161 -4.78 -17.96 10.69
C GLN A 161 -5.55 -19.20 10.27
N ILE A 162 -6.41 -19.05 9.26
CA ILE A 162 -7.13 -20.15 8.63
C ILE A 162 -7.43 -19.83 7.16
N SER A 163 -7.22 -20.81 6.28
CA SER A 163 -7.59 -20.70 4.87
C SER A 163 -9.07 -21.07 4.70
N PHE A 164 -9.87 -20.18 4.13
CA PHE A 164 -11.26 -20.45 3.82
C PHE A 164 -11.36 -21.39 2.61
N ALA A 165 -11.96 -22.57 2.79
CA ALA A 165 -12.01 -23.62 1.78
C ALA A 165 -12.98 -23.36 0.62
N GLY A 166 -13.68 -22.22 0.60
CA GLY A 166 -14.62 -21.86 -0.47
C GLY A 166 -16.04 -22.41 -0.31
N THR A 167 -16.38 -22.97 0.85
CA THR A 167 -17.73 -23.47 1.18
C THR A 167 -18.29 -22.75 2.42
N PRO A 168 -19.38 -21.99 2.31
CA PRO A 168 -20.13 -21.68 1.08
C PRO A 168 -19.34 -20.79 0.12
N THR A 169 -19.68 -20.82 -1.17
CA THR A 169 -18.99 -20.01 -2.19
C THR A 169 -19.24 -18.52 -1.95
N LEU A 170 -18.15 -17.75 -1.86
CA LEU A 170 -18.23 -16.29 -1.77
C LEU A 170 -18.52 -15.69 -3.14
N GLN A 171 -19.52 -14.81 -3.18
CA GLN A 171 -19.97 -14.13 -4.38
C GLN A 171 -19.20 -12.83 -4.58
N SER A 172 -18.90 -12.50 -5.84
CA SER A 172 -18.27 -11.23 -6.19
C SER A 172 -19.12 -10.02 -5.77
N GLY A 173 -18.46 -8.96 -5.32
CA GLY A 173 -19.09 -7.69 -4.94
C GLY A 173 -19.82 -7.69 -3.59
N VAL A 174 -20.10 -8.85 -2.99
CA VAL A 174 -20.78 -8.93 -1.69
C VAL A 174 -19.85 -8.52 -0.54
N ALA A 175 -20.35 -7.67 0.36
CA ALA A 175 -19.66 -7.22 1.57
C ALA A 175 -19.61 -8.34 2.62
N TYR A 176 -18.45 -8.96 2.78
CA TYR A 176 -18.22 -9.97 3.82
C TYR A 176 -17.40 -9.40 4.97
N SER A 177 -17.74 -9.75 6.21
CA SER A 177 -16.93 -9.37 7.38
C SER A 177 -16.66 -10.55 8.30
N LEU A 178 -15.65 -10.41 9.15
CA LEU A 178 -15.19 -11.46 10.04
C LEU A 178 -15.31 -11.03 11.50
N ILE A 179 -15.73 -11.97 12.34
CA ILE A 179 -15.60 -11.86 13.80
C ILE A 179 -14.64 -12.96 14.26
N VAL A 180 -13.62 -12.59 15.02
CA VAL A 180 -12.73 -13.53 15.71
C VAL A 180 -12.95 -13.39 17.20
N LYS A 181 -13.37 -14.45 17.86
CA LYS A 181 -13.56 -14.50 19.32
C LYS A 181 -12.49 -15.38 19.93
N ALA A 182 -11.70 -14.83 20.83
CA ALA A 182 -10.73 -15.57 21.61
C ALA A 182 -11.41 -16.27 22.80
N SER A 183 -10.85 -17.41 23.22
CA SER A 183 -11.36 -18.21 24.35
C SER A 183 -11.39 -17.46 25.70
N ASN A 184 -10.66 -16.34 25.82
CA ASN A 184 -10.66 -15.46 26.99
C ASN A 184 -11.79 -14.39 26.95
N GLY A 185 -12.72 -14.50 25.99
CA GLY A 185 -13.87 -13.59 25.86
C GLY A 185 -13.61 -12.32 25.05
N LYS A 186 -12.38 -12.08 24.61
CA LYS A 186 -12.06 -10.93 23.73
C LYS A 186 -12.52 -11.21 22.30
N SER A 187 -12.97 -10.16 21.61
CA SER A 187 -13.49 -10.28 20.24
C SER A 187 -12.91 -9.20 19.35
N SER A 188 -12.68 -9.52 18.08
CA SER A 188 -12.31 -8.53 17.07
C SER A 188 -13.33 -7.39 17.00
N ASP A 189 -14.60 -7.61 17.37
CA ASP A 189 -15.63 -6.54 17.45
C ASP A 189 -15.26 -5.38 18.38
N GLN A 190 -14.33 -5.61 19.31
CA GLN A 190 -13.80 -4.62 20.23
C GLN A 190 -12.64 -3.82 19.61
N ASP A 191 -12.10 -4.27 18.47
CA ASP A 191 -11.07 -3.54 17.72
C ASP A 191 -11.72 -2.40 16.94
N GLY A 192 -11.22 -1.20 17.18
CA GLY A 192 -11.67 0.00 16.48
C GLY A 192 -11.66 1.26 17.33
N THR A 193 -12.41 2.26 16.88
CA THR A 193 -12.68 3.49 17.63
C THR A 193 -14.13 3.48 18.14
N ALA A 194 -14.52 4.47 18.95
CA ALA A 194 -15.90 4.56 19.44
C ALA A 194 -16.97 4.53 18.32
N ASN A 195 -16.62 5.00 17.12
CA ASN A 195 -17.54 5.10 15.98
C ASN A 195 -17.34 4.01 14.92
N GLN A 196 -16.42 3.08 15.11
CA GLN A 196 -16.09 2.10 14.08
C GLN A 196 -15.52 0.81 14.67
N ARG A 197 -16.07 -0.33 14.25
CA ARG A 197 -15.69 -1.65 14.74
C ARG A 197 -15.10 -2.50 13.61
N SER A 198 -14.31 -3.51 13.93
CA SER A 198 -13.78 -4.42 12.91
C SER A 198 -14.88 -5.15 12.11
N THR A 199 -16.08 -5.31 12.67
CA THR A 199 -17.25 -5.87 11.96
C THR A 199 -17.77 -4.99 10.83
N ASP A 200 -17.47 -3.70 10.88
CA ASP A 200 -17.80 -2.72 9.85
C ASP A 200 -16.75 -2.72 8.72
N LEU A 201 -15.60 -3.40 8.93
CA LEU A 201 -14.52 -3.50 7.95
C LEU A 201 -14.74 -4.74 7.08
N ASP A 202 -15.51 -4.57 6.02
CA ASP A 202 -15.78 -5.64 5.08
C ASP A 202 -14.65 -5.84 4.05
N PHE A 203 -14.69 -7.00 3.41
CA PHE A 203 -13.94 -7.30 2.21
C PHE A 203 -14.88 -7.79 1.12
N ARG A 204 -14.45 -7.63 -0.14
CA ARG A 204 -15.26 -7.98 -1.31
C ARG A 204 -14.42 -8.70 -2.35
N ILE A 205 -14.96 -9.77 -2.92
CA ILE A 205 -14.30 -10.47 -4.03
C ILE A 205 -14.52 -9.66 -5.31
N LEU A 206 -13.46 -9.47 -6.11
CA LEU A 206 -13.60 -8.83 -7.42
C LEU A 206 -14.57 -9.60 -8.33
N ARG A 207 -15.30 -8.89 -9.20
CA ARG A 207 -16.05 -9.57 -10.27
C ARG A 207 -15.07 -10.02 -11.35
N PRO A 208 -15.46 -10.99 -12.21
CA PRO A 208 -14.57 -11.53 -13.24
C PRO A 208 -13.93 -10.47 -14.14
N SER A 209 -14.68 -9.44 -14.56
CA SER A 209 -14.18 -8.36 -15.42
C SER A 209 -13.03 -7.56 -14.78
N GLU A 210 -13.18 -7.20 -13.51
CA GLU A 210 -12.13 -6.48 -12.77
C GLU A 210 -10.94 -7.41 -12.49
N ALA A 211 -11.22 -8.66 -12.11
CA ALA A 211 -10.17 -9.64 -11.80
C ALA A 211 -9.31 -9.97 -13.03
N GLU A 212 -9.89 -10.09 -14.23
CA GLU A 212 -9.16 -10.29 -15.48
C GLU A 212 -8.24 -9.12 -15.80
N THR A 213 -8.75 -7.89 -15.65
CA THR A 213 -7.98 -6.66 -15.84
C THR A 213 -6.78 -6.61 -14.90
N VAL A 214 -7.00 -6.94 -13.62
CA VAL A 214 -5.94 -7.00 -12.61
C VAL A 214 -4.92 -8.09 -12.94
N LYS A 215 -5.36 -9.28 -13.34
CA LYS A 215 -4.46 -10.40 -13.70
C LYS A 215 -3.60 -10.06 -14.93
N ALA A 216 -4.16 -9.39 -15.93
CA ALA A 216 -3.42 -8.95 -17.10
C ALA A 216 -2.30 -7.96 -16.72
N GLU A 217 -2.62 -6.99 -15.85
CA GLU A 217 -1.65 -6.01 -15.36
C GLU A 217 -0.55 -6.66 -14.50
N VAL A 218 -0.92 -7.57 -13.61
CA VAL A 218 0.03 -8.37 -12.81
C VAL A 218 0.99 -9.14 -13.71
N ALA A 219 0.48 -9.79 -14.76
CA ALA A 219 1.31 -10.50 -15.72
C ALA A 219 2.28 -9.55 -16.44
N ALA A 220 1.83 -8.37 -16.86
CA ALA A 220 2.67 -7.36 -17.50
C ALA A 220 3.74 -6.80 -16.54
N ILE A 221 3.42 -6.57 -15.26
CA ILE A 221 4.39 -6.17 -14.23
C ILE A 221 5.46 -7.25 -14.04
N VAL A 222 5.06 -8.52 -13.91
CA VAL A 222 5.98 -9.64 -13.72
C VAL A 222 6.91 -9.80 -14.92
N GLN A 223 6.38 -9.71 -16.15
CA GLN A 223 7.18 -9.83 -17.37
C GLN A 223 8.16 -8.68 -17.58
N SER A 224 7.82 -7.46 -17.15
CA SER A 224 8.63 -6.28 -17.39
C SER A 224 9.62 -5.95 -16.27
N SER A 225 9.66 -6.71 -15.19
CA SER A 225 10.51 -6.44 -14.02
C SER A 225 11.68 -7.43 -13.96
N THR A 226 12.81 -7.03 -13.38
CA THR A 226 14.03 -7.85 -13.44
C THR A 226 14.30 -8.71 -12.21
N THR A 227 13.89 -8.26 -11.02
CA THR A 227 14.16 -8.97 -9.76
C THR A 227 12.89 -9.25 -8.98
N PRO A 228 12.87 -10.28 -8.11
CA PRO A 228 11.74 -10.55 -7.22
C PRO A 228 11.37 -9.35 -6.34
N GLU A 229 12.36 -8.54 -5.91
CA GLU A 229 12.13 -7.36 -5.08
C GLU A 229 11.43 -6.24 -5.85
N VAL A 230 11.87 -5.98 -7.09
CA VAL A 230 11.23 -5.02 -7.99
C VAL A 230 9.80 -5.47 -8.31
N ILE A 231 9.60 -6.76 -8.60
CA ILE A 231 8.26 -7.33 -8.81
C ILE A 231 7.39 -7.09 -7.57
N ALA A 232 7.90 -7.42 -6.39
CA ALA A 232 7.15 -7.29 -5.14
C ALA A 232 6.72 -5.85 -4.86
N LEU A 233 7.64 -4.89 -5.01
CA LEU A 233 7.36 -3.46 -4.79
C LEU A 233 6.38 -2.89 -5.82
N ARG A 234 6.52 -3.26 -7.10
CA ARG A 234 5.60 -2.81 -8.14
C ARG A 234 4.19 -3.38 -7.97
N LEU A 235 4.09 -4.68 -7.68
CA LEU A 235 2.81 -5.32 -7.40
C LEU A 235 2.16 -4.73 -6.15
N ALA A 236 2.92 -4.50 -5.07
CA ALA A 236 2.40 -3.87 -3.86
C ALA A 236 1.93 -2.43 -4.10
N ASN A 237 2.67 -1.64 -4.88
CA ASN A 237 2.26 -0.29 -5.28
C ASN A 237 0.98 -0.31 -6.12
N TYR A 238 0.92 -1.22 -7.11
CA TYR A 238 -0.25 -1.41 -7.94
C TYR A 238 -1.48 -1.81 -7.10
N TYR A 239 -1.34 -2.82 -6.26
CA TYR A 239 -2.41 -3.32 -5.41
C TYR A 239 -2.88 -2.31 -4.37
N GLY A 240 -1.97 -1.54 -3.75
CA GLY A 240 -2.33 -0.48 -2.80
C GLY A 240 -3.04 0.71 -3.44
N ASN A 241 -2.81 0.95 -4.74
CA ASN A 241 -3.43 2.06 -5.47
C ASN A 241 -4.59 1.62 -6.38
N TYR A 242 -4.87 0.34 -6.58
CA TYR A 242 -5.92 -0.19 -7.48
C TYR A 242 -7.34 0.31 -7.18
N VAL A 243 -7.87 1.23 -7.99
CA VAL A 243 -9.24 1.75 -7.83
C VAL A 243 -10.20 0.96 -8.72
N LEU A 244 -11.36 0.61 -8.19
CA LEU A 244 -12.46 0.05 -9.00
C LEU A 244 -12.87 1.06 -10.08
N PRO A 245 -13.16 0.63 -11.32
CA PRO A 245 -13.66 1.54 -12.34
C PRO A 245 -15.02 2.12 -11.91
N ASN A 246 -15.29 3.39 -12.23
CA ASN A 246 -16.55 4.05 -11.84
C ASN A 246 -17.81 3.27 -12.30
N SER A 247 -17.72 2.60 -13.45
CA SER A 247 -18.77 1.73 -13.99
C SER A 247 -19.09 0.51 -13.11
N ALA A 248 -18.22 0.15 -12.17
CA ALA A 248 -18.41 -0.95 -11.25
C ALA A 248 -19.10 -0.54 -9.94
N ILE A 249 -19.11 0.75 -9.56
CA ILE A 249 -19.54 1.22 -8.23
C ILE A 249 -20.91 0.67 -7.83
N GLN A 250 -21.90 0.76 -8.73
CA GLN A 250 -23.26 0.27 -8.49
C GLN A 250 -23.33 -1.24 -8.26
N ALA A 251 -22.52 -2.02 -8.98
CA ALA A 251 -22.53 -3.48 -8.85
C ALA A 251 -21.91 -3.98 -7.54
N TYR A 252 -21.10 -3.14 -6.89
CA TYR A 252 -20.62 -3.39 -5.54
C TYR A 252 -21.53 -2.75 -4.48
N GLY A 253 -22.58 -2.01 -4.84
CA GLY A 253 -23.42 -1.31 -3.85
C GLY A 253 -22.61 -0.36 -2.96
N LEU A 254 -21.55 0.24 -3.51
CA LEU A 254 -20.72 1.25 -2.84
C LEU A 254 -21.19 2.64 -3.25
N SER A 255 -20.92 3.65 -2.42
CA SER A 255 -21.10 5.06 -2.76
C SER A 255 -19.79 5.71 -3.22
N ASP A 256 -19.87 6.83 -3.94
CA ASP A 256 -18.73 7.57 -4.51
C ASP A 256 -17.58 7.90 -3.52
N PRO A 257 -17.79 8.23 -2.23
CA PRO A 257 -16.66 8.40 -1.31
C PRO A 257 -16.11 7.08 -0.75
N LEU A 258 -16.91 6.02 -0.71
CA LEU A 258 -16.52 4.74 -0.09
C LEU A 258 -15.75 3.87 -1.09
N PHE A 259 -16.10 3.87 -2.38
CA PHE A 259 -15.39 3.02 -3.35
C PHE A 259 -13.92 3.42 -3.54
N GLU A 260 -13.59 4.72 -3.48
CA GLU A 260 -12.20 5.19 -3.55
C GLU A 260 -11.35 4.69 -2.38
N THR A 261 -11.99 4.19 -1.31
CA THR A 261 -11.28 3.65 -0.15
C THR A 261 -10.86 2.17 -0.36
N TYR A 262 -11.56 1.39 -1.18
CA TYR A 262 -11.22 -0.02 -1.37
C TYR A 262 -10.06 -0.23 -2.35
N SER A 263 -9.08 -1.04 -1.96
CA SER A 263 -7.97 -1.47 -2.82
C SER A 263 -7.65 -2.95 -2.60
N LEU A 264 -6.71 -3.50 -3.36
CA LEU A 264 -6.22 -4.88 -3.22
C LEU A 264 -5.15 -5.02 -2.12
N THR A 265 -5.30 -4.28 -1.01
CA THR A 265 -4.25 -4.10 -0.01
C THR A 265 -3.80 -5.43 0.61
N THR A 266 -4.70 -6.39 0.81
CA THR A 266 -4.34 -7.73 1.31
C THR A 266 -3.39 -8.45 0.35
N ASP A 267 -3.62 -8.39 -0.96
CA ASP A 267 -2.74 -8.99 -1.96
C ASP A 267 -1.35 -8.30 -1.94
N GLY A 268 -1.31 -6.97 -1.80
CA GLY A 268 -0.07 -6.21 -1.64
C GLY A 268 0.73 -6.58 -0.39
N ILE A 269 0.06 -6.70 0.77
CA ILE A 269 0.67 -7.12 2.03
C ILE A 269 1.27 -8.52 1.90
N ASN A 270 0.50 -9.47 1.34
CA ASN A 270 0.96 -10.85 1.17
C ASN A 270 2.22 -10.95 0.29
N ILE A 271 2.29 -10.17 -0.78
CA ILE A 271 3.46 -10.10 -1.67
C ILE A 271 4.69 -9.60 -0.91
N LEU A 272 4.57 -8.49 -0.17
CA LEU A 272 5.70 -7.92 0.57
C LEU A 272 6.14 -8.82 1.73
N GLU A 273 5.22 -9.42 2.48
CA GLU A 273 5.56 -10.36 3.54
C GLU A 273 6.25 -11.63 3.01
N ALA A 274 5.80 -12.15 1.86
CA ALA A 274 6.46 -13.27 1.20
C ALA A 274 7.89 -12.90 0.78
N GLN A 275 8.11 -11.68 0.30
CA GLN A 275 9.43 -11.17 -0.06
C GLN A 275 10.35 -11.05 1.18
N LEU A 276 9.84 -10.54 2.31
CA LEU A 276 10.59 -10.44 3.56
C LEU A 276 10.98 -11.82 4.12
N LYS A 277 10.10 -12.82 4.00
CA LYS A 277 10.39 -14.20 4.43
C LYS A 277 11.54 -14.85 3.64
N GLN A 278 11.88 -14.35 2.46
CA GLN A 278 13.03 -14.81 1.67
C GLN A 278 14.36 -14.19 2.11
N GLY A 279 14.39 -13.41 3.21
CA GLY A 279 15.61 -12.85 3.80
C GLY A 279 16.09 -11.54 3.16
N LYS A 280 15.30 -10.94 2.27
CA LYS A 280 15.64 -9.75 1.49
C LYS A 280 15.00 -8.48 2.08
N ALA A 281 15.24 -8.22 3.36
CA ALA A 281 14.70 -7.06 4.04
C ALA A 281 15.45 -5.77 3.64
N SER A 282 14.70 -4.71 3.34
CA SER A 282 15.23 -3.37 3.07
C SER A 282 14.37 -2.30 3.73
N SER A 283 14.93 -1.10 3.93
CA SER A 283 14.20 0.08 4.41
C SER A 283 12.94 0.33 3.57
N ILE A 284 13.07 0.27 2.25
CA ILE A 284 11.99 0.48 1.27
C ILE A 284 10.90 -0.59 1.40
N LEU A 285 11.24 -1.87 1.51
CA LEU A 285 10.25 -2.95 1.63
C LEU A 285 9.44 -2.82 2.92
N HIS A 286 10.13 -2.57 4.04
CA HIS A 286 9.47 -2.35 5.32
C HIS A 286 8.60 -1.09 5.31
N ARG A 287 9.06 0.02 4.71
CA ARG A 287 8.24 1.23 4.58
C ARG A 287 7.01 0.97 3.70
N ALA A 288 7.17 0.28 2.57
CA ALA A 288 6.07 -0.07 1.68
C ALA A 288 5.02 -0.93 2.40
N LEU A 289 5.45 -1.90 3.20
CA LEU A 289 4.56 -2.74 4.00
C LEU A 289 3.88 -1.94 5.12
N GLY A 290 4.62 -1.05 5.78
CA GLY A 290 4.08 -0.10 6.76
C GLY A 290 3.03 0.84 6.17
N ASN A 291 3.22 1.30 4.92
CA ASN A 291 2.24 2.10 4.19
C ASN A 291 0.94 1.32 3.98
N LEU A 292 1.02 0.06 3.53
CA LEU A 292 -0.16 -0.77 3.30
C LEU A 292 -0.90 -1.08 4.60
N TYR A 293 -0.19 -1.41 5.68
CA TYR A 293 -0.81 -1.60 6.99
C TYR A 293 -1.48 -0.32 7.50
N TRP A 294 -0.82 0.82 7.32
CA TRP A 294 -1.39 2.11 7.70
C TRP A 294 -2.62 2.45 6.85
N GLN A 295 -2.62 2.13 5.55
CA GLN A 295 -3.75 2.37 4.66
C GLN A 295 -5.03 1.64 5.14
N ILE A 296 -4.91 0.46 5.73
CA ILE A 296 -6.04 -0.29 6.33
C ILE A 296 -6.21 -0.06 7.85
N GLY A 297 -5.55 0.97 8.39
CA GLY A 297 -5.71 1.44 9.77
C GLY A 297 -5.06 0.57 10.84
N LEU A 298 -4.19 -0.38 10.47
CA LEU A 298 -3.51 -1.26 11.43
C LEU A 298 -2.31 -0.55 12.07
N VAL A 299 -2.52 -0.01 13.27
CA VAL A 299 -1.57 0.86 13.98
C VAL A 299 -0.27 0.14 14.33
N GLN A 300 -0.33 -0.93 15.15
CA GLN A 300 0.90 -1.59 15.63
C GLN A 300 1.68 -2.28 14.50
N PRO A 301 1.04 -3.00 13.55
CA PRO A 301 1.75 -3.53 12.39
C PRO A 301 2.46 -2.44 11.57
N ALA A 302 1.81 -1.30 11.34
CA ALA A 302 2.41 -0.18 10.63
C ALA A 302 3.64 0.38 11.39
N ILE A 303 3.49 0.70 12.68
CA ILE A 303 4.60 1.23 13.52
C ILE A 303 5.78 0.25 13.53
N SER A 304 5.51 -1.05 13.68
CA SER A 304 6.54 -2.09 13.69
C SER A 304 7.37 -2.06 12.40
N HIS A 305 6.72 -1.99 11.24
CA HIS A 305 7.42 -1.95 9.97
C HIS A 305 8.11 -0.62 9.68
N TYR A 306 7.56 0.53 10.07
CA TYR A 306 8.33 1.79 9.97
C TYR A 306 9.57 1.77 10.86
N THR A 307 9.48 1.18 12.06
CA THR A 307 10.63 1.05 12.97
C THR A 307 11.68 0.10 12.39
N GLN A 308 11.27 -1.01 11.78
CA GLN A 308 12.18 -1.89 11.03
C GLN A 308 12.79 -1.21 9.81
N ALA A 309 12.02 -0.38 9.10
CA ALA A 309 12.56 0.41 7.99
C ALA A 309 13.67 1.35 8.49
N LEU A 310 13.42 2.05 9.60
CA LEU A 310 14.38 2.95 10.22
C LEU A 310 15.66 2.24 10.69
N SER A 311 15.54 1.03 11.25
CA SER A 311 16.69 0.26 11.72
C SER A 311 17.55 -0.32 10.59
N LEU A 312 17.09 -0.27 9.34
CA LEU A 312 17.79 -0.76 8.15
C LEU A 312 18.46 0.34 7.32
N ILE A 313 18.38 1.60 7.76
CA ILE A 313 19.01 2.73 7.09
C ILE A 313 20.52 2.67 7.30
N ARG A 314 21.30 2.78 6.21
CA ARG A 314 22.76 2.59 6.26
C ARG A 314 23.55 3.72 5.63
N SER A 315 22.92 4.54 4.79
CA SER A 315 23.65 5.53 4.00
C SER A 315 22.82 6.78 3.73
N SER A 316 23.46 7.78 3.12
CA SER A 316 22.78 8.98 2.63
C SER A 316 21.77 8.70 1.50
N GLN A 317 21.86 7.57 0.81
CA GLN A 317 20.86 7.17 -0.20
C GLN A 317 19.50 6.85 0.44
N ASP A 318 19.49 6.49 1.72
CA ASP A 318 18.30 6.14 2.49
C ASP A 318 17.67 7.36 3.20
N LEU A 319 18.22 8.56 3.03
CA LEU A 319 17.76 9.76 3.75
C LEU A 319 16.29 10.07 3.49
N GLU A 320 15.81 9.85 2.27
CA GLU A 320 14.40 10.01 1.94
C GLU A 320 13.54 8.97 2.68
N GLU A 321 13.98 7.72 2.73
CA GLU A 321 13.29 6.64 3.42
C GLU A 321 13.21 6.89 4.93
N TRP A 322 14.30 7.37 5.53
CA TRP A 322 14.33 7.86 6.91
C TRP A 322 13.27 8.93 7.17
N THR A 323 13.23 9.93 6.30
CA THR A 323 12.38 11.10 6.42
C THR A 323 10.90 10.72 6.30
N LEU A 324 10.55 9.89 5.31
CA LEU A 324 9.18 9.44 5.06
C LEU A 324 8.66 8.50 6.15
N ALA A 325 9.52 7.63 6.71
CA ALA A 325 9.16 6.76 7.82
C ALA A 325 8.81 7.58 9.07
N HIS A 326 9.66 8.55 9.46
CA HIS A 326 9.36 9.45 10.57
C HIS A 326 8.12 10.32 10.31
N TYR A 327 7.94 10.81 9.09
CA TYR A 327 6.76 11.59 8.71
C TYR A 327 5.48 10.79 8.95
N THR A 328 5.45 9.54 8.50
CA THR A 328 4.26 8.69 8.62
C THR A 328 4.04 8.21 10.05
N LEU A 329 5.10 7.93 10.81
CA LEU A 329 5.01 7.69 12.26
C LEU A 329 4.37 8.88 12.98
N GLY A 330 4.74 10.13 12.62
CA GLY A 330 4.10 11.32 13.17
C GLY A 330 2.60 11.40 12.86
N GLN A 331 2.18 10.97 11.66
CA GLN A 331 0.77 10.86 11.29
C GLN A 331 0.05 9.80 12.12
N ILE A 332 0.66 8.62 12.30
CA ILE A 332 0.10 7.54 13.11
C ILE A 332 -0.09 8.00 14.55
N TYR A 333 0.97 8.53 15.17
CA TYR A 333 0.90 8.99 16.57
C TYR A 333 -0.07 10.14 16.77
N THR A 334 -0.24 11.01 15.77
CA THR A 334 -1.31 12.01 15.76
C THR A 334 -2.69 11.34 15.83
N ALA A 335 -2.94 10.37 14.94
CA ALA A 335 -4.23 9.72 14.82
C ALA A 335 -4.59 8.87 16.06
N THR A 336 -3.58 8.41 16.79
CA THR A 336 -3.74 7.64 18.04
C THR A 336 -3.58 8.48 19.30
N ASN A 337 -3.65 9.82 19.20
CA ASN A 337 -3.54 10.76 20.32
C ASN A 337 -2.28 10.60 21.19
N SER A 338 -1.16 10.21 20.58
CA SER A 338 0.15 10.10 21.23
C SER A 338 1.00 11.35 20.94
N THR A 339 0.63 12.48 21.54
CA THR A 339 1.20 13.81 21.23
C THR A 339 2.73 13.85 21.36
N THR A 340 3.30 13.29 22.43
CA THR A 340 4.76 13.26 22.65
C THR A 340 5.49 12.52 21.53
N ASN A 341 4.99 11.34 21.14
CA ASN A 341 5.60 10.55 20.06
C ASN A 341 5.40 11.22 18.70
N ALA A 342 4.24 11.84 18.46
CA ALA A 342 3.97 12.61 17.25
C ALA A 342 4.94 13.80 17.09
N LEU A 343 5.16 14.57 18.16
CA LEU A 343 6.08 15.69 18.17
C LEU A 343 7.51 15.23 17.84
N ASN A 344 8.01 14.19 18.50
CA ASN A 344 9.34 13.66 18.22
C ASN A 344 9.46 13.18 16.75
N ALA A 345 8.51 12.39 16.27
CA ALA A 345 8.53 11.87 14.91
C ALA A 345 8.47 12.99 13.85
N TYR A 346 7.62 14.01 14.04
CA TYR A 346 7.56 15.15 13.12
C TYR A 346 8.80 16.04 13.18
N GLN A 347 9.44 16.19 14.34
CA GLN A 347 10.72 16.90 14.45
C GLN A 347 11.80 16.20 13.62
N GLN A 348 11.92 14.87 13.74
CA GLN A 348 12.84 14.09 12.92
C GLN A 348 12.52 14.24 11.43
N ALA A 349 11.26 14.04 11.04
CA ALA A 349 10.84 14.21 9.64
C ALA A 349 11.13 15.62 9.09
N ARG A 350 10.95 16.66 9.89
CA ARG A 350 11.26 18.04 9.50
C ARG A 350 12.75 18.23 9.24
N ILE A 351 13.61 17.72 10.12
CA ILE A 351 15.06 17.74 9.92
C ILE A 351 15.43 17.03 8.62
N GLY A 352 14.83 15.87 8.38
CA GLY A 352 15.01 15.12 7.13
C GLY A 352 14.63 15.93 5.89
N PHE A 353 13.46 16.56 5.88
CA PHE A 353 13.04 17.41 4.76
C PHE A 353 13.95 18.62 4.54
N LEU A 354 14.54 19.20 5.60
CA LEU A 354 15.55 20.25 5.45
C LEU A 354 16.81 19.72 4.75
N PHE A 355 17.32 18.55 5.13
CA PHE A 355 18.45 17.92 4.47
C PHE A 355 18.16 17.49 3.03
N LEU A 356 16.91 17.13 2.74
CA LEU A 356 16.44 16.87 1.38
C LEU A 356 16.27 18.15 0.54
N GLY A 357 16.37 19.34 1.14
CA GLY A 357 16.09 20.61 0.49
C GLY A 357 14.60 20.88 0.24
N ASP A 358 13.69 20.06 0.81
CA ASP A 358 12.24 20.25 0.73
C ASP A 358 11.75 21.23 1.82
N THR A 359 12.09 22.50 1.63
CA THR A 359 11.74 23.58 2.58
C THR A 359 10.23 23.77 2.73
N GLN A 360 9.45 23.43 1.70
CA GLN A 360 7.99 23.50 1.74
C GLN A 360 7.41 22.51 2.73
N ARG A 361 7.79 21.22 2.65
CA ARG A 361 7.32 20.19 3.59
C ARG A 361 7.88 20.43 5.00
N ALA A 362 9.13 20.86 5.12
CA ALA A 362 9.70 21.24 6.43
C ALA A 362 8.91 22.37 7.11
N GLY A 363 8.55 23.42 6.36
CA GLY A 363 7.72 24.52 6.87
C GLY A 363 6.29 24.10 7.22
N ALA A 364 5.71 23.16 6.46
CA ALA A 364 4.40 22.58 6.78
C ALA A 364 4.44 21.77 8.10
N LEU A 365 5.51 21.01 8.31
CA LEU A 365 5.71 20.26 9.55
C LEU A 365 5.94 21.17 10.76
N GLU A 366 6.66 22.29 10.60
CA GLU A 366 6.83 23.25 11.70
C GLU A 366 5.47 23.74 12.21
N ARG A 367 4.58 24.16 11.30
CA ARG A 367 3.22 24.57 11.67
C ARG A 367 2.44 23.46 12.37
N ARG A 368 2.63 22.19 11.96
CA ARG A 368 1.98 21.05 12.61
C ARG A 368 2.51 20.83 14.03
N ILE A 369 3.82 20.93 14.21
CA ILE A 369 4.50 20.81 15.51
C ILE A 369 4.01 21.91 16.46
N ASP A 370 3.97 23.16 16.00
CA ASP A 370 3.51 24.29 16.81
C ASP A 370 2.04 24.17 17.22
N LYS A 371 1.20 23.60 16.35
CA LYS A 371 -0.19 23.29 16.69
C LYS A 371 -0.25 22.21 17.79
N LEU A 372 0.49 21.11 17.63
CA LEU A 372 0.52 20.01 18.60
C LEU A 372 1.04 20.40 19.98
N LYS A 373 1.94 21.40 20.08
CA LYS A 373 2.44 21.90 21.37
C LYS A 373 1.39 22.70 22.17
N LYS A 374 0.31 23.13 21.51
CA LYS A 374 -0.77 23.94 22.10
C LYS A 374 -2.01 23.12 22.46
N GLU A 375 -2.08 21.89 21.93
CA GLU A 375 -3.08 20.87 22.29
C GLU A 375 -2.62 20.14 23.56
#